data_AF-A0AAD3ME56-F1
#
_entry.id   AF-A0AAD3ME56-F1
#
_cell.length_a   1.000
_cell.length_b   1.000
_cell.length_c   1.000
_cell.angle_alpha   90.00
_cell.angle_beta   90.00
_cell.angle_gamma   90.00
#
_symmetry.space_group_name_H-M   'P 1'
#
loop_
_entity.id
_entity.type
_entity.pdbx_description
1 polymer ?
#
loop_
_entity_poly.entity_id
_entity_poly.type
_entity_poly.pdbx_seq_one_letter_code
_entity_poly.pdbx_strand_id
1 'polypeptide(L)'
;MYQDIQFDIDNYKNKIGVSQLMYNNKVDLLAHMWRYPTVSIHGIEGAFSDPGTKTVIPAKVTAKFSIRQVPNMDPAMVKKQVTDYLHSVFAKRKSPNTLKVTMVIGAKPWLADTQHPLYEAGKAAVKRVFDMDPDLIREGGTIPIARTFQDVMEKSIIMMPIGGFDDGLHSQNEKMSRF
;
A
#
# COMPACT_ATOMS: atom_id res chain seq x y z
N MET A 1 -19.58 -6.77 2.25
CA MET A 1 -18.11 -6.78 2.19
C MET A 1 -17.47 -6.31 3.48
N TYR A 2 -17.82 -5.13 4.04
CA TYR A 2 -17.08 -4.56 5.18
C TYR A 2 -17.76 -4.69 6.55
N GLN A 3 -19.08 -4.91 6.60
CA GLN A 3 -19.84 -4.90 7.85
C GLN A 3 -19.46 -6.06 8.76
N ASP A 4 -19.28 -7.25 8.19
CA ASP A 4 -18.99 -8.47 8.93
C ASP A 4 -17.50 -8.63 9.27
N ILE A 5 -16.63 -7.81 8.67
CA ILE A 5 -15.18 -7.82 8.94
C ILE A 5 -14.92 -7.35 10.37
N GLN A 6 -14.17 -8.16 11.12
CA GLN A 6 -13.71 -7.79 12.45
C GLN A 6 -12.56 -6.78 12.33
N PHE A 7 -12.86 -5.53 12.71
CA PHE A 7 -11.88 -4.46 12.70
C PHE A 7 -12.23 -3.43 13.77
N ASP A 8 -11.37 -3.31 14.79
CA ASP A 8 -11.47 -2.32 15.86
C ASP A 8 -10.63 -1.08 15.50
N ILE A 9 -11.32 0.02 15.20
CA ILE A 9 -10.70 1.29 14.81
C ILE A 9 -9.91 1.90 15.97
N ASP A 10 -10.40 1.78 17.21
CA ASP A 10 -9.76 2.38 18.36
C ASP A 10 -8.49 1.62 18.72
N ASN A 11 -8.52 0.29 18.70
CA ASN A 11 -7.32 -0.52 18.84
C ASN A 11 -6.29 -0.22 17.73
N TYR A 12 -6.75 -0.11 16.47
CA TYR A 12 -5.87 0.23 15.35
C TYR A 12 -5.17 1.58 15.55
N LYS A 13 -5.91 2.63 15.91
CA LYS A 13 -5.37 3.97 16.24
C LYS A 13 -4.33 3.91 17.35
N ASN A 14 -4.65 3.21 18.44
CA ASN A 14 -3.77 3.09 19.60
C ASN A 14 -2.46 2.41 19.23
N LYS A 15 -2.51 1.34 18.41
CA LYS A 15 -1.33 0.59 17.98
C LYS A 15 -0.39 1.38 17.07
N ILE A 16 -0.93 2.24 16.20
CA ILE A 16 -0.12 3.10 15.34
C ILE A 16 0.21 4.47 15.97
N GLY A 17 -0.30 4.75 17.18
CA GLY A 17 0.02 5.95 17.95
C GLY A 17 -0.58 7.24 17.39
N VAL A 18 -1.78 7.19 16.79
CA VAL A 18 -2.45 8.38 16.24
C VAL A 18 -3.76 8.68 16.97
N SER A 19 -4.06 9.96 17.14
CA SER A 19 -5.33 10.41 17.74
C SER A 19 -6.52 10.34 16.78
N GLN A 20 -6.26 10.46 15.47
CA GLN A 20 -7.30 10.50 14.45
C GLN A 20 -6.80 9.85 13.14
N LEU A 21 -7.71 9.18 12.44
CA LEU A 21 -7.50 8.63 11.10
C LEU A 21 -8.09 9.58 10.06
N MET A 22 -7.71 9.38 8.79
CA MET A 22 -8.30 10.10 7.67
C MET A 22 -9.80 9.82 7.50
N TYR A 23 -10.26 8.65 7.94
CA TYR A 23 -11.66 8.21 7.90
C TYR A 23 -12.09 7.71 9.27
N ASN A 24 -13.28 8.12 9.71
CA ASN A 24 -13.74 7.90 11.09
C ASN A 24 -14.69 6.70 11.25
N ASN A 25 -15.01 6.00 10.15
CA ASN A 25 -15.84 4.80 10.20
C ASN A 25 -15.17 3.62 9.48
N LYS A 26 -15.55 2.40 9.89
CA LYS A 26 -14.92 1.14 9.47
C LYS A 26 -15.01 0.95 7.96
N VAL A 27 -16.18 1.23 7.39
CA VAL A 27 -16.46 0.99 5.97
C VAL A 27 -15.56 1.85 5.09
N ASP A 28 -15.51 3.15 5.38
CA ASP A 28 -14.69 4.08 4.59
C ASP A 28 -13.20 3.82 4.77
N LEU A 29 -12.76 3.53 5.99
CA LEU A 29 -11.36 3.20 6.27
C LEU A 29 -10.90 1.96 5.48
N LEU A 30 -11.63 0.84 5.61
CA LEU A 30 -11.31 -0.39 4.88
C LEU A 30 -11.44 -0.19 3.36
N ALA A 31 -12.42 0.57 2.89
CA ALA A 31 -12.56 0.86 1.47
C ALA A 31 -11.35 1.63 0.92
N HIS A 32 -10.83 2.62 1.66
CA HIS A 32 -9.65 3.37 1.22
C HIS A 32 -8.35 2.59 1.35
N MET A 33 -8.24 1.67 2.32
CA MET A 33 -7.09 0.76 2.38
C MET A 33 -7.11 -0.26 1.24
N TRP A 34 -8.28 -0.72 0.81
CA TRP A 34 -8.38 -1.88 -0.07
C TRP A 34 -8.65 -1.55 -1.54
N ARG A 35 -9.45 -0.53 -1.84
CA ARG A 35 -10.03 -0.32 -3.17
C ARG A 35 -10.03 1.11 -3.70
N TYR A 36 -9.54 2.09 -2.95
CA TYR A 36 -9.25 3.42 -3.49
C TYR A 36 -7.74 3.66 -3.58
N PRO A 37 -7.26 4.37 -4.61
CA PRO A 37 -5.84 4.66 -4.73
C PRO A 37 -5.39 5.66 -3.66
N THR A 38 -4.15 5.52 -3.22
CA THR A 38 -3.51 6.43 -2.25
C THR A 38 -2.23 6.99 -2.82
N VAL A 39 -1.84 8.18 -2.35
CA VAL A 39 -0.53 8.79 -2.65
C VAL A 39 0.22 8.98 -1.34
N SER A 40 1.48 8.56 -1.29
CA SER A 40 2.35 8.76 -0.12
C SER A 40 3.65 9.40 -0.54
N ILE A 41 4.06 10.47 0.15
CA ILE A 41 5.34 11.16 -0.04
C ILE A 41 6.35 10.54 0.93
N HIS A 42 7.49 10.09 0.43
CA HIS A 42 8.51 9.38 1.21
C HIS A 42 9.66 10.29 1.65
N GLY A 43 9.94 11.36 0.90
CA GLY A 43 10.98 12.32 1.25
C GLY A 43 11.63 12.98 0.04
N ILE A 44 12.71 13.72 0.32
CA ILE A 44 13.49 14.47 -0.67
C ILE A 44 14.96 14.09 -0.50
N GLU A 45 15.54 13.54 -1.55
CA GLU A 45 16.98 13.23 -1.65
C GLU A 45 17.75 14.44 -2.20
N GLY A 46 18.95 14.67 -1.69
CA GLY A 46 19.86 15.75 -2.13
C GLY A 46 19.73 17.06 -1.36
N ALA A 47 18.74 17.17 -0.47
CA ALA A 47 18.60 18.29 0.47
C ALA A 47 19.33 18.01 1.80
N PHE A 48 19.31 18.98 2.72
CA PHE A 48 19.74 18.77 4.11
C PHE A 48 18.63 18.08 4.91
N SER A 49 18.92 16.91 5.48
CA SER A 49 17.95 16.06 6.18
C SER A 49 18.31 15.73 7.63
N ASP A 50 19.49 16.17 8.10
CA ASP A 50 19.97 15.88 9.44
C ASP A 50 19.49 16.94 10.45
N PRO A 51 19.49 16.63 11.75
CA PRO A 51 19.23 17.63 12.78
C PRO A 51 20.21 18.82 12.70
N GLY A 52 19.75 20.01 13.11
CA GLY A 52 20.57 21.22 13.14
C GLY A 52 20.29 22.17 11.99
N THR A 53 21.30 22.93 11.56
CA THR A 53 21.14 23.96 10.52
C THR A 53 22.24 23.88 9.47
N LYS A 54 21.90 24.24 8.23
CA LYS A 54 22.84 24.32 7.11
C LYS A 54 22.41 25.42 6.15
N THR A 55 23.27 26.41 5.92
CA THR A 55 23.04 27.53 5.00
C THR A 55 23.36 27.12 3.55
N VAL A 56 22.54 26.23 2.99
CA VAL A 56 22.77 25.63 1.67
C VAL A 56 21.57 25.80 0.74
N ILE A 57 21.84 26.06 -0.54
CA ILE A 57 20.88 25.91 -1.64
C ILE A 57 21.28 24.65 -2.41
N PRO A 58 20.56 23.52 -2.26
CA PRO A 58 20.88 22.30 -2.99
C PRO A 58 20.77 22.51 -4.50
N ALA A 59 21.83 22.19 -5.25
CA ALA A 59 21.85 22.33 -6.70
C ALA A 59 20.89 21.36 -7.43
N LYS A 60 20.57 20.22 -6.79
CA LYS A 60 19.66 19.21 -7.31
C LYS A 60 18.97 18.50 -6.15
N VAL A 61 17.67 18.25 -6.30
CA VAL A 61 16.89 17.43 -5.37
C VAL A 61 16.03 16.42 -6.13
N THR A 62 15.71 15.31 -5.47
CA THR A 62 14.82 14.27 -5.99
C THR A 62 13.72 13.98 -4.97
N ALA A 63 12.47 14.31 -5.29
CA ALA A 63 11.33 13.92 -4.47
C ALA A 63 10.93 12.45 -4.75
N LYS A 64 10.62 11.70 -3.69
CA LYS A 64 10.18 10.30 -3.77
C LYS A 64 8.76 10.19 -3.25
N PHE A 65 7.89 9.57 -4.05
CA PHE A 65 6.50 9.28 -3.68
C PHE A 65 6.05 8.01 -4.39
N SER A 66 4.95 7.42 -3.92
CA SER A 66 4.31 6.28 -4.57
C SER A 66 2.80 6.48 -4.67
N ILE A 67 2.20 5.73 -5.60
CA ILE A 67 0.76 5.62 -5.76
C ILE A 67 0.39 4.16 -5.61
N ARG A 68 -0.45 3.82 -4.63
CA ARG A 68 -1.05 2.48 -4.57
C ARG A 68 -2.18 2.41 -5.59
N GLN A 69 -2.04 1.48 -6.54
CA GLN A 69 -3.01 1.28 -7.61
C GLN A 69 -4.03 0.22 -7.19
N VAL A 70 -5.26 0.40 -7.67
CA VAL A 70 -6.40 -0.48 -7.38
C VAL A 70 -6.95 -1.02 -8.70
N PRO A 71 -7.82 -2.06 -8.68
CA PRO A 71 -8.33 -2.69 -9.90
C PRO A 71 -8.82 -1.67 -10.93
N ASN A 72 -8.57 -1.98 -12.21
CA ASN A 72 -8.84 -1.15 -13.39
C ASN A 72 -7.88 0.05 -13.60
N MET A 73 -6.84 0.19 -12.78
CA MET A 73 -5.72 1.10 -13.06
C MET A 73 -4.61 0.39 -13.84
N ASP A 74 -4.07 1.06 -14.87
CA ASP A 74 -2.90 0.61 -15.62
C ASP A 74 -1.66 1.42 -15.19
N PRO A 75 -0.58 0.77 -14.72
CA PRO A 75 0.66 1.45 -14.36
C PRO A 75 1.25 2.34 -15.46
N ALA A 76 1.09 1.98 -16.73
CA ALA A 76 1.57 2.79 -17.85
C ALA A 76 0.74 4.09 -17.99
N MET A 77 -0.58 4.00 -17.82
CA MET A 77 -1.46 5.16 -17.84
C MET A 77 -1.24 6.08 -16.65
N VAL A 78 -1.10 5.51 -15.44
CA VAL A 78 -0.81 6.27 -14.22
C VAL A 78 0.52 7.00 -14.35
N LYS A 79 1.57 6.35 -14.86
CA LYS A 79 2.86 6.98 -15.16
C LYS A 79 2.67 8.18 -16.08
N LYS A 80 1.94 8.01 -17.18
CA LYS A 80 1.68 9.10 -18.15
C LYS A 80 0.96 10.28 -17.48
N GLN A 81 -0.13 10.02 -16.76
CA GLN A 81 -0.93 11.04 -16.07
C GLN A 81 -0.09 11.83 -15.06
N VAL A 82 0.74 11.14 -14.27
CA VAL A 82 1.63 11.76 -13.29
C VAL A 82 2.68 12.62 -13.98
N THR A 83 3.35 12.09 -15.01
CA THR A 83 4.37 12.83 -15.77
C THR A 83 3.78 14.09 -16.40
N ASP A 84 2.64 13.98 -17.08
CA ASP A 84 1.97 15.11 -17.73
C ASP A 84 1.55 16.18 -16.71
N TYR A 85 0.96 15.76 -15.59
CA TYR A 85 0.55 16.66 -14.51
C TYR A 85 1.73 17.42 -13.91
N LEU A 86 2.82 16.72 -13.57
CA LEU A 86 3.99 17.35 -12.96
C LEU A 86 4.69 18.32 -13.91
N HIS A 87 4.80 17.99 -15.21
CA HIS A 87 5.33 18.92 -16.20
C HIS A 87 4.43 20.15 -16.37
N SER A 88 3.12 19.98 -16.38
CA SER A 88 2.15 21.10 -16.43
C SER A 88 2.30 22.03 -15.21
N VAL A 89 2.38 21.46 -14.01
CA VAL A 89 2.60 22.23 -12.77
C VAL A 89 3.95 22.94 -12.79
N PHE A 90 5.01 22.29 -13.27
CA PHE A 90 6.35 22.87 -13.36
C PHE A 90 6.41 24.05 -14.34
N ALA A 91 5.80 23.92 -15.52
CA ALA A 91 5.74 24.99 -16.51
C ALA A 91 5.07 26.25 -15.96
N LYS A 92 3.99 26.10 -15.17
CA LYS A 92 3.28 27.22 -14.52
C LYS A 92 4.17 27.98 -13.52
N ARG A 93 5.21 27.35 -12.96
CA ARG A 93 6.14 28.00 -12.02
C ARG A 93 7.11 28.95 -12.70
N LYS A 94 7.24 28.91 -14.03
CA LYS A 94 8.18 29.73 -14.82
C LYS A 94 9.62 29.67 -14.28
N SER A 95 10.00 28.50 -13.73
CA SER A 95 11.35 28.27 -13.22
C SER A 95 12.30 27.98 -14.37
N PRO A 96 13.52 28.53 -14.38
CA PRO A 96 14.55 28.18 -15.36
C PRO A 96 15.20 26.80 -15.10
N ASN A 97 14.83 26.13 -14.01
CA ASN A 97 15.37 24.83 -13.65
C ASN A 97 14.84 23.73 -14.57
N THR A 98 15.34 22.50 -14.39
CA THR A 98 14.89 21.32 -15.11
C THR A 98 14.06 20.39 -14.22
N LEU A 99 13.09 19.69 -14.82
CA LEU A 99 12.31 18.63 -14.18
C LEU A 99 12.44 17.34 -15.01
N LYS A 100 12.80 16.25 -14.34
CA LYS A 100 12.75 14.89 -14.87
C LYS A 100 11.87 14.04 -13.97
N VAL A 101 10.89 13.34 -14.56
CA VAL A 101 10.00 12.42 -13.85
C VAL A 101 10.27 10.98 -14.29
N THR A 102 10.48 10.08 -13.34
CA THR A 102 10.74 8.66 -13.61
C THR A 102 9.93 7.77 -12.67
N MET A 103 9.44 6.64 -13.18
CA MET A 103 8.81 5.58 -12.39
C MET A 103 9.80 4.43 -12.25
N VAL A 104 10.14 4.05 -11.01
CA VAL A 104 11.11 2.98 -10.72
C VAL A 104 10.44 1.60 -10.80
N ILE A 105 9.25 1.45 -10.20
CA ILE A 105 8.48 0.21 -10.17
C ILE A 105 7.03 0.54 -10.53
N GLY A 106 6.44 -0.28 -11.40
CA GLY A 106 5.01 -0.28 -11.68
C GLY A 106 4.48 -1.70 -11.60
N ALA A 107 3.59 -1.97 -10.65
CA ALA A 107 2.97 -3.27 -10.45
C ALA A 107 1.46 -3.17 -10.65
N LYS A 108 0.87 -4.15 -11.34
CA LYS A 108 -0.59 -4.24 -11.48
C LYS A 108 -1.20 -4.71 -10.17
N PRO A 109 -2.40 -4.22 -9.80
CA PRO A 109 -3.17 -4.78 -8.69
C PRO A 109 -3.53 -6.23 -8.98
N TRP A 110 -3.71 -7.02 -7.92
CA TRP A 110 -4.14 -8.41 -8.00
C TRP A 110 -5.40 -8.62 -7.16
N LEU A 111 -6.33 -9.42 -7.70
CA LEU A 111 -7.52 -9.89 -7.00
C LEU A 111 -7.60 -11.40 -7.19
N ALA A 112 -7.89 -12.09 -6.09
CA ALA A 112 -8.18 -13.51 -6.13
C ALA A 112 -9.64 -13.78 -6.48
N ASP A 113 -9.89 -14.96 -7.05
CA ASP A 113 -11.23 -15.56 -7.08
C ASP A 113 -11.48 -16.31 -5.76
N THR A 114 -12.20 -15.66 -4.86
CA THR A 114 -12.50 -16.23 -3.53
C THR A 114 -13.56 -17.32 -3.57
N GLN A 115 -14.21 -17.57 -4.72
CA GLN A 115 -15.18 -18.66 -4.88
C GLN A 115 -14.50 -19.98 -5.24
N HIS A 116 -13.19 -19.96 -5.55
CA HIS A 116 -12.44 -21.16 -5.88
C HIS A 116 -12.29 -22.09 -4.64
N PRO A 117 -12.39 -23.43 -4.79
CA PRO A 117 -12.31 -24.38 -3.66
C PRO A 117 -11.07 -24.27 -2.77
N LEU A 118 -9.99 -23.71 -3.29
CA LEU A 118 -8.77 -23.39 -2.55
C LEU A 118 -9.05 -22.51 -1.31
N TYR A 119 -10.00 -21.59 -1.40
CA TYR A 119 -10.37 -20.70 -0.30
C TYR A 119 -11.15 -21.42 0.79
N GLU A 120 -11.94 -22.44 0.45
CA GLU A 120 -12.59 -23.30 1.44
C GLU A 120 -11.57 -24.16 2.20
N ALA A 121 -10.54 -24.66 1.50
CA ALA A 121 -9.42 -25.36 2.15
C ALA A 121 -8.64 -24.43 3.11
N GLY A 122 -8.39 -23.19 2.70
CA GLY A 122 -7.76 -22.17 3.55
C GLY A 122 -8.58 -21.85 4.80
N LYS A 123 -9.89 -21.66 4.65
CA LYS A 123 -10.82 -21.44 5.78
C LYS A 123 -10.79 -22.60 6.76
N ALA A 124 -10.87 -23.83 6.26
CA ALA A 124 -10.82 -25.04 7.09
C ALA A 124 -9.49 -25.16 7.85
N ALA A 125 -8.37 -24.80 7.23
CA ALA A 125 -7.06 -24.79 7.87
C ALA A 125 -6.99 -23.78 9.03
N VAL A 126 -7.46 -22.54 8.80
CA VAL A 126 -7.49 -21.51 9.86
C VAL A 126 -8.43 -21.91 10.99
N LYS A 127 -9.65 -22.36 10.68
CA LYS A 127 -10.63 -22.84 11.67
C LYS A 127 -10.07 -23.99 12.51
N ARG A 128 -9.33 -24.91 11.90
CA ARG A 128 -8.70 -26.03 12.62
C ARG A 128 -7.63 -25.59 13.62
N VAL A 129 -6.84 -24.56 13.29
CA VAL A 129 -5.70 -24.13 14.12
C VAL A 129 -6.12 -23.11 15.18
N PHE A 130 -7.01 -22.17 14.82
CA PHE A 130 -7.34 -21.02 15.65
C PHE A 130 -8.77 -21.06 16.21
N ASP A 131 -9.54 -22.11 15.89
CA ASP A 131 -10.94 -22.28 16.27
C ASP A 131 -11.85 -21.09 15.92
N MET A 132 -11.51 -20.35 14.85
CA MET A 132 -12.27 -19.20 14.38
C MET A 132 -12.45 -19.22 12.85
N ASP A 133 -13.59 -18.72 12.39
CA ASP A 133 -13.82 -18.51 10.96
C ASP A 133 -13.02 -17.28 10.49
N PRO A 134 -12.17 -17.41 9.45
CA PRO A 134 -11.38 -16.28 8.98
C PRO A 134 -12.19 -15.33 8.11
N ASP A 135 -11.89 -14.04 8.26
CA ASP A 135 -12.32 -13.02 7.33
C ASP A 135 -11.57 -13.13 5.99
N LEU A 136 -12.29 -12.94 4.89
CA LEU A 136 -11.68 -12.76 3.57
C LEU A 136 -11.40 -11.27 3.34
N ILE A 137 -10.12 -10.90 3.48
CA ILE A 137 -9.68 -9.51 3.39
C ILE A 137 -8.96 -9.21 2.07
N ARG A 138 -8.83 -7.91 1.79
CA ARG A 138 -7.83 -7.37 0.86
C ARG A 138 -6.76 -6.65 1.67
N GLU A 139 -5.63 -6.37 1.04
CA GLU A 139 -4.53 -5.63 1.67
C GLU A 139 -4.05 -4.46 0.81
N GLY A 140 -3.58 -3.41 1.47
CA GLY A 140 -3.03 -2.21 0.80
C GLY A 140 -1.57 -2.37 0.35
N GLY A 141 -0.93 -3.46 0.80
CA GLY A 141 0.42 -3.86 0.37
C GLY A 141 0.48 -4.28 -1.10
N THR A 142 1.68 -4.62 -1.57
CA THR A 142 1.86 -5.10 -2.94
C THR A 142 2.86 -6.24 -2.96
N ILE A 143 2.45 -7.38 -3.50
CA ILE A 143 3.28 -8.54 -3.76
C ILE A 143 3.21 -8.81 -5.28
N PRO A 144 4.08 -8.17 -6.09
CA PRO A 144 3.93 -8.17 -7.54
C PRO A 144 3.88 -9.56 -8.17
N ILE A 145 4.60 -10.51 -7.57
CA ILE A 145 4.75 -11.87 -8.12
C ILE A 145 3.44 -12.66 -8.10
N ALA A 146 2.46 -12.32 -7.24
CA ALA A 146 1.19 -13.03 -7.19
C ALA A 146 0.45 -13.00 -8.54
N ARG A 147 0.41 -11.82 -9.18
CA ARG A 147 -0.19 -11.71 -10.51
C ARG A 147 0.56 -12.56 -11.53
N THR A 148 1.90 -12.49 -11.52
CA THR A 148 2.75 -13.27 -12.43
C THR A 148 2.55 -14.77 -12.26
N PHE A 149 2.51 -15.27 -11.02
CA PHE A 149 2.25 -16.69 -10.77
C PHE A 149 0.89 -17.12 -11.32
N GLN A 150 -0.15 -16.30 -11.15
CA GLN A 150 -1.48 -16.65 -11.62
C GLN A 150 -1.53 -16.68 -13.15
N ASP A 151 -0.89 -15.70 -13.81
CA ASP A 151 -0.85 -15.63 -15.27
C ASP A 151 0.01 -16.75 -15.90
N VAL A 152 1.11 -17.16 -15.24
CA VAL A 152 2.03 -18.19 -15.77
C VAL A 152 1.53 -19.61 -15.46
N MET A 153 1.04 -19.84 -14.24
CA MET A 153 0.64 -21.18 -13.81
C MET A 153 -0.80 -21.50 -14.18
N GLU A 154 -1.60 -20.49 -14.50
CA GLU A 154 -3.05 -20.60 -14.74
C GLU A 154 -3.77 -21.33 -13.59
N LYS A 155 -3.32 -21.09 -12.35
CA LYS A 155 -3.90 -21.63 -11.12
C LYS A 155 -4.30 -20.52 -10.17
N SER A 156 -5.32 -20.81 -9.35
CA SER A 156 -5.72 -19.94 -8.25
C SER A 156 -4.62 -19.84 -7.20
N ILE A 157 -4.44 -18.64 -6.66
CA ILE A 157 -3.49 -18.33 -5.60
C ILE A 157 -4.28 -17.96 -4.35
N ILE A 158 -3.79 -18.41 -3.19
CA ILE A 158 -4.26 -17.97 -1.88
C ILE A 158 -3.09 -17.33 -1.13
N MET A 159 -3.35 -16.23 -0.44
CA MET A 159 -2.42 -15.63 0.51
C MET A 159 -2.93 -15.93 1.92
N MET A 160 -2.10 -16.57 2.73
CA MET A 160 -2.40 -16.86 4.13
C MET A 160 -1.47 -16.03 5.01
N PRO A 161 -1.98 -15.00 5.71
CA PRO A 161 -1.16 -14.19 6.60
C PRO A 161 -0.71 -15.01 7.82
N ILE A 162 0.55 -14.81 8.22
CA ILE A 162 1.12 -15.42 9.44
C ILE A 162 1.39 -14.36 10.50
N GLY A 163 1.72 -13.14 10.09
CA GLY A 163 2.01 -12.02 11.00
C GLY A 163 0.76 -11.36 11.57
N GLY A 164 0.95 -10.71 12.71
CA GLY A 164 -0.05 -9.84 13.33
C GLY A 164 -0.12 -8.47 12.63
N PHE A 165 -1.25 -7.78 12.80
CA PHE A 165 -1.43 -6.44 12.23
C PHE A 165 -0.49 -5.38 12.84
N ASP A 166 0.07 -5.66 14.02
CA ASP A 166 0.99 -4.77 14.76
C ASP A 166 2.45 -5.25 14.71
N ASP A 167 2.80 -6.06 13.72
CA ASP A 167 4.16 -6.58 13.53
C ASP A 167 5.14 -5.52 13.01
N GLY A 168 4.63 -4.39 12.51
CA GLY A 168 5.46 -3.23 12.19
C GLY A 168 6.36 -3.43 10.97
N LEU A 169 5.88 -4.14 9.94
CA LEU A 169 6.60 -4.37 8.69
C LEU A 169 7.13 -3.05 8.11
N HIS A 170 8.44 -3.01 7.80
CA HIS A 170 9.17 -1.82 7.32
C HIS A 170 9.29 -0.67 8.33
N SER A 171 8.98 -0.91 9.60
CA SER A 171 9.06 0.08 10.67
C SER A 171 10.19 -0.25 11.65
N GLN A 172 10.40 0.61 12.64
CA GLN A 172 11.23 0.30 13.78
C GLN A 172 10.59 -0.83 14.61
N ASN A 173 11.44 -1.66 15.23
CA ASN A 173 11.02 -2.74 16.12
C ASN A 173 10.08 -3.76 15.47
N GLU A 174 10.31 -4.08 14.19
CA GLU A 174 9.62 -5.16 13.49
C GLU A 174 9.69 -6.46 14.32
N LYS A 175 8.54 -7.10 14.52
CA LYS A 175 8.42 -8.31 15.34
C LYS A 175 7.54 -9.35 14.67
N MET A 176 7.60 -10.56 15.20
CA MET A 176 6.61 -11.60 14.95
C MET A 176 6.29 -12.27 16.28
N SER A 177 5.02 -12.38 16.63
CA SER A 177 4.60 -13.06 17.85
C SER A 177 5.00 -14.53 17.81
N ARG A 178 5.53 -15.05 18.93
CA ARG A 178 5.93 -16.46 19.05
C ARG A 178 4.73 -17.41 19.05
N PHE A 179 3.58 -16.92 19.52
CA PHE A 179 2.30 -17.63 19.59
C PHE A 179 1.20 -16.67 19.15
#